data_AF-X1R7U5-F1
#
_entry.id   AF-X1R7U5-F1
#
_cell.length_a   1.000
_cell.length_b   1.000
_cell.length_c   1.000
_cell.angle_alpha   90.00
_cell.angle_beta   90.00
_cell.angle_gamma   90.00
#
_symmetry.space_group_name_H-M   'P 1'
#
loop_
_entity.id
_entity.type
_entity.pdbx_description
1 polymer ?
#
loop_
_entity_poly.entity_id
_entity_poly.type
_entity_poly.pdbx_seq_one_letter_code
_entity_poly.pdbx_strand_id
1 'polypeptide(L)'
;MGFEMYGMKEIKQTDSVCPICNLVIPAKIYEKDGKVYITKTCPEHGEATDLYWGDYEEYVRVQGFENLGVKLENPQTETRKGCPYDCGICPEHKSHTVLALIDVTNRCNLKCPICFASAGQAGYLYEPSKEQIREMMV
;
A
#
# COMPACT_ATOMS: atom_id res chain seq x y z
N MET A 1 -37.71 -0.18 27.89
CA MET A 1 -36.65 -1.21 27.73
C MET A 1 -36.14 -1.09 26.30
N GLY A 2 -35.31 -0.13 25.91
CA GLY A 2 -34.19 0.49 26.60
C GLY A 2 -32.92 -0.19 26.12
N PHE A 3 -32.21 0.43 25.15
CA PHE A 3 -30.76 0.38 24.88
C PHE A 3 -30.50 1.24 23.61
N GLU A 4 -30.34 2.56 23.79
CA GLU A 4 -29.74 3.41 22.76
C GLU A 4 -28.27 2.99 22.60
N MET A 5 -27.84 2.73 21.36
CA MET A 5 -26.52 2.20 21.01
C MET A 5 -25.40 3.24 21.12
N TYR A 6 -25.13 3.73 22.33
CA TYR A 6 -23.98 4.60 22.59
C TYR A 6 -22.68 3.82 22.42
N GLY A 7 -21.89 4.13 21.38
CA GLY A 7 -20.48 3.73 21.31
C GLY A 7 -19.88 3.44 19.93
N MET A 8 -20.62 3.58 18.83
CA MET A 8 -20.05 3.43 17.48
C MET A 8 -20.47 4.59 16.57
N LYS A 9 -19.50 5.41 16.16
CA LYS A 9 -19.70 6.47 15.17
C LYS A 9 -19.07 6.05 13.84
N GLU A 10 -19.90 5.71 12.85
CA GLU A 10 -19.40 5.44 11.49
C GLU A 10 -18.70 6.70 10.94
N ILE A 11 -17.49 6.53 10.41
CA ILE A 11 -16.67 7.60 9.84
C ILE A 11 -16.80 7.61 8.32
N LYS A 12 -16.51 6.47 7.68
CA LYS A 12 -16.59 6.33 6.21
C LYS A 12 -16.68 4.86 5.78
N GLN A 13 -17.14 4.66 4.56
CA GLN A 13 -17.06 3.38 3.85
C GLN A 13 -15.90 3.40 2.86
N THR A 14 -15.29 2.23 2.65
CA THR A 14 -14.16 2.05 1.74
C THR A 14 -14.11 0.60 1.28
N ASP A 15 -13.18 0.27 0.39
CA ASP A 15 -12.86 -1.10 0.05
C ASP A 15 -11.59 -1.54 0.79
N SER A 16 -11.51 -2.81 1.15
CA SER A 16 -10.35 -3.44 1.77
C SER A 16 -10.12 -4.83 1.19
N VAL A 17 -9.11 -5.53 1.69
CA VAL A 17 -8.81 -6.91 1.28
C VAL A 17 -9.12 -7.90 2.40
N CYS A 18 -9.75 -9.02 2.04
CA CYS A 18 -9.90 -10.15 2.94
C CYS A 18 -8.49 -10.63 3.38
N PRO A 19 -8.24 -10.80 4.69
CA PRO A 19 -6.91 -11.20 5.17
C PRO A 19 -6.55 -12.66 4.85
N ILE A 20 -7.50 -13.43 4.31
CA ILE A 20 -7.31 -14.86 4.00
C ILE A 20 -7.21 -15.07 2.49
N CYS A 21 -8.21 -14.62 1.70
CA CYS A 21 -8.22 -14.84 0.25
C CYS A 21 -7.82 -13.63 -0.60
N ASN A 22 -7.54 -12.47 0.00
CA ASN A 22 -7.17 -11.22 -0.70
C ASN A 22 -8.22 -10.69 -1.69
N LEU A 23 -9.48 -11.15 -1.59
CA LEU A 23 -10.59 -10.57 -2.33
C LEU A 23 -10.83 -9.12 -1.87
N VAL A 24 -11.04 -8.22 -2.82
CA VAL A 24 -11.50 -6.85 -2.54
C VAL A 24 -12.94 -6.91 -2.05
N ILE A 25 -13.19 -6.38 -0.85
CA ILE A 25 -14.48 -6.43 -0.15
C ILE A 25 -14.81 -5.08 0.49
N PRO A 26 -16.11 -4.74 0.63
CA PRO A 26 -16.51 -3.52 1.30
C PRO A 26 -16.10 -3.55 2.77
N ALA A 27 -15.70 -2.38 3.27
CA ALA A 27 -15.27 -2.17 4.63
C ALA A 27 -15.86 -0.87 5.20
N LYS A 28 -16.07 -0.85 6.51
CA LYS A 28 -16.55 0.31 7.25
C LYS A 28 -15.52 0.73 8.27
N ILE A 29 -15.19 2.01 8.27
CA ILE A 29 -14.32 2.62 9.27
C ILE A 29 -15.20 3.37 10.26
N TYR A 30 -15.01 3.14 11.55
CA TYR A 30 -15.80 3.74 12.61
C TYR A 30 -14.95 4.04 13.85
N GLU A 31 -15.40 4.99 14.65
CA GLU A 31 -14.84 5.30 15.96
C GLU A 31 -15.59 4.51 17.04
N LYS A 32 -14.83 4.01 18.01
CA LYS A 32 -15.31 3.40 19.25
C LYS A 32 -14.26 3.59 20.36
N ASP A 33 -14.70 4.09 21.50
CA ASP A 33 -13.88 4.28 22.71
C ASP A 33 -12.58 5.07 22.46
N GLY A 34 -12.64 6.12 21.63
CA GLY A 34 -11.51 6.97 21.29
C GLY A 34 -10.53 6.35 20.28
N LYS A 35 -10.88 5.21 19.68
CA LYS A 35 -10.07 4.49 18.70
C LYS A 35 -10.82 4.33 17.39
N VAL A 36 -10.08 4.17 16.30
CA VAL A 36 -10.64 3.93 14.97
C VAL A 36 -10.47 2.46 14.59
N TYR A 37 -11.56 1.83 14.19
CA TYR A 37 -11.61 0.44 13.76
C TYR A 37 -12.04 0.37 12.30
N ILE A 38 -11.62 -0.69 11.62
CA ILE A 38 -12.10 -1.07 10.30
C ILE A 38 -12.71 -2.47 10.39
N THR A 39 -13.97 -2.62 9.97
CA THR A 39 -14.61 -3.93 9.81
C THR A 39 -14.84 -4.23 8.34
N LYS A 40 -14.64 -5.49 7.95
CA LYS A 40 -14.79 -6.00 6.59
C LYS A 40 -15.46 -7.38 6.64
N THR A 41 -16.34 -7.64 5.68
CA THR A 41 -17.08 -8.91 5.64
C THR A 41 -16.81 -9.63 4.33
N CYS A 42 -16.09 -10.75 4.40
CA CYS A 42 -15.84 -11.62 3.28
C CYS A 42 -16.99 -12.64 3.14
N PRO A 43 -17.55 -12.86 1.94
CA PRO A 43 -18.60 -13.85 1.74
C PRO A 43 -18.16 -15.28 2.07
N GLU A 44 -16.86 -15.58 1.98
CA GLU A 44 -16.30 -16.91 2.23
C GLU A 44 -15.73 -17.06 3.64
N HIS A 45 -15.15 -15.98 4.20
CA HIS A 45 -14.36 -16.05 5.44
C HIS A 45 -14.98 -15.29 6.62
N GLY A 46 -16.15 -14.67 6.43
CA GLY A 46 -16.89 -13.96 7.48
C GLY A 46 -16.34 -12.56 7.78
N GLU A 47 -16.70 -12.05 8.96
CA GLU A 47 -16.31 -10.72 9.42
C GLU A 47 -14.90 -10.71 10.04
N ALA A 48 -14.13 -9.68 9.72
CA ALA A 48 -12.89 -9.35 10.39
C ALA A 48 -12.90 -7.88 10.80
N THR A 49 -12.56 -7.60 12.05
CA THR A 49 -12.38 -6.23 12.58
C THR A 49 -10.94 -6.05 13.04
N ASP A 50 -10.31 -4.99 12.55
CA ASP A 50 -8.94 -4.62 12.88
C ASP A 50 -8.91 -3.23 13.54
N LEU A 51 -7.98 -3.00 14.48
CA LEU A 51 -7.66 -1.66 14.96
C LEU A 51 -6.99 -0.89 13.81
N TYR A 52 -7.64 0.17 13.33
CA TYR A 52 -7.15 0.96 12.20
C TYR A 52 -6.28 2.15 12.65
N TRP A 53 -6.67 2.81 13.75
CA TRP A 53 -5.88 3.88 14.38
C TRP A 53 -6.12 3.89 15.89
N GLY A 54 -5.06 4.06 16.68
CA GLY A 54 -5.12 3.95 18.15
C GLY A 54 -5.71 5.17 18.87
N ASP A 55 -5.99 6.25 18.16
CA ASP A 55 -6.43 7.54 18.69
C ASP A 55 -7.30 8.28 17.64
N TYR A 56 -8.54 8.59 17.99
CA TYR A 56 -9.48 9.24 17.09
C TYR A 56 -9.16 10.70 16.80
N GLU A 57 -8.69 11.46 17.80
CA GLU A 57 -8.37 12.88 17.63
C GLU A 57 -7.19 13.05 16.67
N GLU A 58 -6.17 12.19 16.82
CA GLU A 58 -5.03 12.13 15.92
C GLU A 58 -5.44 11.72 14.51
N TYR A 59 -6.30 10.70 14.37
CA TYR A 59 -6.87 10.30 13.08
C TYR A 59 -7.53 11.50 12.37
N VAL A 60 -8.36 12.27 13.09
CA VAL A 60 -9.02 13.47 12.52
C VAL A 60 -8.01 14.57 12.20
N ARG A 61 -7.01 14.81 13.06
CA ARG A 61 -5.95 15.79 12.82
C ARG A 61 -5.19 15.49 11.53
N VAL A 62 -4.82 14.22 11.31
CA VAL A 62 -4.01 13.84 10.14
C VAL A 62 -4.78 13.88 8.82
N GLN A 63 -6.10 13.72 8.86
CA GLN A 63 -6.95 13.90 7.67
C GLN A 63 -6.83 15.30 7.06
N GLY A 64 -6.51 16.33 7.87
CA GLY A 64 -6.26 17.68 7.37
C GLY A 64 -5.01 17.81 6.48
N PHE A 65 -4.12 16.81 6.50
CA PHE A 65 -2.92 16.75 5.64
C PHE A 65 -3.10 15.78 4.46
N GLU A 66 -4.31 15.28 4.20
CA GLU A 66 -4.56 14.37 3.09
C GLU A 66 -4.21 15.04 1.75
N ASN A 67 -3.28 14.42 1.02
CA ASN A 67 -2.96 14.78 -0.35
C ASN A 67 -2.96 13.50 -1.17
N LEU A 68 -4.01 13.32 -1.97
CA LEU A 68 -4.19 12.12 -2.79
C LEU A 68 -3.20 12.03 -3.95
N GLY A 69 -2.45 13.09 -4.24
CA GLY A 69 -1.62 13.21 -5.44
C GLY A 69 -2.43 13.37 -6.71
N VAL A 70 -1.72 13.54 -7.83
CA VAL A 70 -2.30 13.52 -9.19
C VAL A 70 -1.89 12.22 -9.89
N LYS A 71 -2.63 11.84 -10.92
CA LYS A 71 -2.28 10.66 -11.72
C LYS A 71 -0.95 10.90 -12.43
N LEU A 72 -0.22 9.81 -12.67
CA LEU A 72 1.00 9.84 -13.47
C LEU A 72 0.69 10.20 -14.93
N GLU A 73 1.56 11.00 -15.54
CA GLU A 73 1.48 11.34 -16.96
C GLU A 73 2.03 10.21 -17.86
N ASN A 74 2.89 9.35 -17.32
CA ASN A 74 3.59 8.27 -18.03
C ASN A 74 3.40 6.88 -17.38
N PRO A 75 2.15 6.37 -17.28
CA PRO A 75 1.92 5.03 -16.74
C PRO A 75 2.67 3.96 -17.57
N GLN A 76 3.28 2.99 -16.88
CA GLN A 76 4.03 1.88 -17.48
C GLN A 76 3.19 0.60 -17.63
N THR A 77 1.92 0.65 -17.22
CA THR A 77 0.97 -0.47 -17.32
C THR A 77 -0.44 0.02 -17.73
N GLU A 78 -1.36 -0.92 -17.92
CA GLU A 78 -2.77 -0.67 -18.25
C GLU A 78 -3.69 -1.02 -17.07
N THR A 79 -4.86 -0.37 -16.97
CA THR A 79 -5.93 -0.78 -16.06
C THR A 79 -6.77 -1.88 -16.71
N ARG A 80 -6.77 -3.09 -16.13
CA ARG A 80 -7.50 -4.27 -16.63
C ARG A 80 -8.44 -4.88 -15.57
N LYS A 81 -7.97 -5.06 -14.34
CA LYS A 81 -8.69 -5.67 -13.21
C LYS A 81 -8.98 -4.66 -12.07
N GLY A 82 -8.41 -3.47 -12.12
CA GLY A 82 -8.53 -2.43 -11.09
C GLY A 82 -7.50 -2.56 -9.96
N CYS A 83 -7.50 -1.59 -9.05
CA CYS A 83 -6.68 -1.62 -7.82
C CYS A 83 -7.24 -2.67 -6.84
N PRO A 84 -6.42 -3.53 -6.21
CA PRO A 84 -4.94 -3.58 -6.24
C PRO A 84 -4.36 -4.57 -7.26
N TYR A 85 -5.18 -5.22 -8.10
CA TYR A 85 -4.75 -6.28 -9.00
C TYR A 85 -3.86 -5.81 -10.16
N ASP A 86 -3.97 -4.53 -10.55
CA ASP A 86 -3.09 -3.89 -11.54
C ASP A 86 -2.08 -2.94 -10.89
N CYS A 87 -1.81 -3.10 -9.58
CA CYS A 87 -0.96 -2.17 -8.84
C CYS A 87 0.49 -2.18 -9.37
N GLY A 88 1.03 -0.99 -9.58
CA GLY A 88 2.30 -0.67 -10.24
C GLY A 88 2.28 0.81 -10.63
N ILE A 89 3.09 1.21 -11.62
CA ILE A 89 3.02 2.54 -12.24
C ILE A 89 1.82 2.58 -13.23
N CYS A 90 0.60 2.31 -12.74
CA CYS A 90 -0.61 2.18 -13.54
C CYS A 90 -1.37 3.51 -13.71
N PRO A 91 -2.37 3.62 -14.61
CA PRO A 91 -3.09 4.87 -14.86
C PRO A 91 -3.89 5.40 -13.64
N GLU A 92 -4.24 4.54 -12.69
CA GLU A 92 -4.89 4.93 -11.43
C GLU A 92 -3.90 5.22 -10.30
N HIS A 93 -2.60 5.04 -10.53
CA HIS A 93 -1.56 5.31 -9.53
C HIS A 93 -1.39 6.81 -9.32
N LYS A 94 -1.56 7.28 -8.09
CA LYS A 94 -1.51 8.70 -7.74
C LYS A 94 -0.24 9.14 -7.02
N SER A 95 0.53 8.18 -6.52
CA SER A 95 1.84 8.45 -5.90
C SER A 95 2.90 8.53 -6.99
N HIS A 96 3.75 9.56 -6.94
CA HIS A 96 4.89 9.64 -7.85
C HIS A 96 6.11 8.97 -7.22
N THR A 97 7.11 8.65 -8.03
CA THR A 97 8.39 8.12 -7.53
C THR A 97 9.06 9.14 -6.61
N VAL A 98 9.02 8.89 -5.30
CA VAL A 98 9.67 9.73 -4.28
C VAL A 98 11.17 9.46 -4.18
N LEU A 99 11.55 8.19 -4.30
CA LEU A 99 12.94 7.74 -4.31
C LEU A 99 13.09 6.61 -5.33
N ALA A 100 14.00 6.80 -6.29
CA ALA A 100 14.42 5.76 -7.22
C ALA A 100 15.78 5.20 -6.77
N LEU A 101 15.92 3.89 -6.79
CA LEU A 101 17.17 3.19 -6.54
C LEU A 101 17.54 2.42 -7.82
N ILE A 102 18.70 2.73 -8.38
CA ILE A 102 19.24 2.04 -9.56
C ILE A 102 20.52 1.34 -9.14
N ASP A 103 20.50 0.01 -9.15
CA ASP A 103 21.71 -0.77 -8.94
C ASP A 103 22.58 -0.65 -10.19
N VAL A 104 23.81 -0.14 -10.04
CA VAL A 104 24.74 0.04 -11.16
C VAL A 104 25.72 -1.12 -11.31
N THR A 105 25.83 -1.95 -10.27
CA THR A 105 26.63 -3.17 -10.28
C THR A 105 26.23 -4.06 -9.11
N ASN A 106 26.34 -5.37 -9.27
CA ASN A 106 26.32 -6.31 -8.14
C ASN A 106 27.72 -6.84 -7.76
N ARG A 107 28.80 -6.24 -8.30
CA ARG A 107 30.18 -6.58 -7.90
C ARG A 107 30.45 -6.17 -6.47
N CYS A 108 30.35 -7.13 -5.57
CA CYS A 108 30.71 -6.98 -4.17
C CYS A 108 31.52 -8.20 -3.73
N ASN A 109 32.71 -7.98 -3.16
CA ASN A 109 33.57 -9.03 -2.63
C ASN A 109 33.33 -9.31 -1.13
N LEU A 110 32.32 -8.67 -0.53
CA LEU A 110 31.92 -8.90 0.86
C LEU A 110 30.79 -9.94 0.95
N LYS A 111 30.67 -10.56 2.13
CA LYS A 111 29.62 -11.54 2.46
C LYS A 111 28.88 -11.14 3.72
N CYS A 112 28.38 -9.91 3.74
CA CYS A 112 27.70 -9.37 4.92
C CYS A 112 26.40 -10.17 5.18
N PRO A 113 26.18 -10.71 6.40
CA PRO A 113 24.97 -11.48 6.73
C PRO A 113 23.70 -10.62 6.71
N ILE A 114 23.84 -9.29 6.67
CA ILE A 114 22.75 -8.31 6.66
C ILE A 114 22.51 -7.67 5.28
N CYS A 115 23.15 -8.19 4.21
CA CYS A 115 23.07 -7.57 2.89
C CYS A 115 21.68 -7.76 2.26
N PHE A 116 20.89 -6.69 2.20
CA PHE A 116 19.57 -6.71 1.56
C PHE A 116 19.64 -7.05 0.07
N ALA A 117 20.62 -6.50 -0.66
CA ALA A 117 20.76 -6.70 -2.10
C ALA A 117 21.38 -8.05 -2.50
N SER A 118 21.94 -8.81 -1.54
CA SER A 118 22.68 -10.05 -1.81
C SER A 118 23.68 -9.96 -2.97
N ALA A 119 24.30 -8.78 -3.15
CA ALA A 119 24.97 -8.38 -4.39
C ALA A 119 25.99 -9.41 -4.91
N GLY A 120 26.89 -9.90 -4.04
CA GLY A 120 27.92 -10.88 -4.41
C GLY A 120 27.45 -12.33 -4.56
N GLN A 121 26.15 -12.62 -4.42
CA GLN A 121 25.60 -13.99 -4.38
C GLN A 121 24.55 -14.28 -5.46
N ALA A 122 24.29 -13.34 -6.37
CA ALA A 122 23.21 -13.46 -7.36
C ALA A 122 23.40 -14.58 -8.40
N GLY A 123 24.62 -15.15 -8.53
CA GLY A 123 24.93 -16.20 -9.51
C GLY A 123 25.08 -15.70 -10.96
N TYR A 124 24.87 -14.40 -11.20
CA TYR A 124 25.16 -13.70 -12.45
C TYR A 124 25.75 -12.33 -12.14
N LEU A 125 26.49 -11.77 -13.11
CA LEU A 125 26.99 -10.40 -13.05
C LEU A 125 25.93 -9.45 -13.62
N TYR A 126 25.51 -8.47 -12.83
CA TYR A 126 24.64 -7.39 -13.26
C TYR A 126 25.45 -6.09 -13.32
N GLU A 127 25.61 -5.55 -14.52
CA GLU A 127 26.30 -4.28 -14.79
C GLU A 127 25.64 -3.61 -16.00
N PRO A 128 24.59 -2.79 -15.80
CA PRO A 128 23.94 -2.11 -16.90
C PRO A 128 24.90 -1.13 -17.59
N SER A 129 24.79 -1.01 -18.91
CA SER A 129 25.50 0.01 -19.67
C SER A 129 24.98 1.41 -19.30
N LYS A 130 25.74 2.45 -19.67
CA LYS A 130 25.28 3.84 -19.48
C LYS A 130 23.98 4.10 -20.24
N GLU A 131 23.82 3.48 -21.40
CA GLU A 131 22.64 3.57 -22.24
C GLU A 131 21.44 2.92 -21.54
N GLN A 132 21.61 1.72 -20.98
CA GLN A 132 20.56 1.05 -20.19
C GLN A 132 20.17 1.87 -18.95
N ILE A 133 21.13 2.47 -18.24
CA ILE A 133 20.82 3.35 -17.10
C ILE A 133 20.02 4.58 -17.54
N ARG A 134 20.33 5.16 -18.71
CA ARG A 134 19.54 6.28 -19.26
C ARG A 134 18.12 5.84 -19.61
N GLU A 135 17.96 4.66 -20.21
CA GLU A 135 16.64 4.08 -20.53
C GLU A 135 15.79 3.83 -19.28
N MET A 136 16.40 3.53 -18.12
CA MET A 136 15.66 3.37 -16.86
C MET A 136 15.10 4.67 -16.28
N MET A 137 15.57 5.85 -16.75
CA MET A 137 15.18 7.16 -16.23
C MET A 137 14.10 7.86 -17.07
N VAL A 138 13.65 7.24 -18.17
CA VAL A 138 12.73 7.85 -19.16
C VAL A 138 11.42 7.08 -19.28
#